data_AF-A0A6A5GEU5-F1
#
_entry.id   AF-A0A6A5GEU5-F1
#
_cell.length_a   1.000
_cell.length_b   1.000
_cell.length_c   1.000
_cell.angle_alpha   90.00
_cell.angle_beta   90.00
_cell.angle_gamma   90.00
#
_symmetry.space_group_name_H-M   'P 1'
#
loop_
_entity.id
_entity.type
_entity.pdbx_description
1 polymer ?
#
loop_
_entity_poly.entity_id
_entity_poly.type
_entity_poly.pdbx_seq_one_letter_code
_entity_poly.pdbx_strand_id
1 'polypeptide(L)'
;MNGRRYSSFAPKPKPFRLFALPDLPLIRILKDMDIIDLALCSHKSRRAIKSLRIKVDTFTVNDSSRNRGFELSIPPNIYIKWSFDDVLEHKQDCGQFTAKYTLNDIDFPTRIRRNEENENEITKCTLYNSTKPEETPLQEVFELAPRRAKGKSYYVRKFVPTPQAFPGFRLPPTWSQNVSGDYETAMDIFIPLVKYLFNMEPNGYCMEFKWDKDFDAFFYPNVVQRQLKIFELAAGQYSFSDVYFMRSALQFVPENTKLTLAGPFNALHLKWEQPLKQKYMEFQCGVPWLTLELLLNSNFKQLKVHSEYHKISAEDIQMFIQNWMNRSDKELECLDINVFNVPDIHRKIYGMLPSMNYNKKRKLEDFKRNKSTSIIQENTAYNSSLMRDIKRKDGLEATIFISNVHAYQRRRVVFHVWHLK
;
A
#
# COMPACT_ATOMS: atom_id res chain seq x y z
N MET A 1 -49.55 -40.48 -29.29
CA MET A 1 -48.48 -39.44 -29.26
C MET A 1 -47.39 -39.92 -28.32
N ASN A 2 -46.28 -40.43 -28.87
CA ASN A 2 -45.14 -40.91 -28.08
C ASN A 2 -44.19 -39.75 -27.77
N GLY A 3 -44.20 -39.28 -26.52
CA GLY A 3 -43.26 -38.27 -26.02
C GLY A 3 -41.86 -38.85 -25.86
N ARG A 4 -40.99 -38.62 -26.84
CA ARG A 4 -39.55 -38.87 -26.71
C ARG A 4 -38.98 -37.90 -25.67
N ARG A 5 -38.63 -38.42 -24.49
CA ARG A 5 -37.73 -37.73 -23.55
C ARG A 5 -36.34 -37.71 -24.17
N TYR A 6 -35.90 -36.54 -24.63
CA TYR A 6 -34.48 -36.33 -24.91
C TYR A 6 -33.73 -36.32 -23.58
N SER A 7 -33.09 -37.43 -23.24
CA SER A 7 -32.06 -37.47 -22.21
C SER A 7 -30.87 -36.65 -22.71
N SER A 8 -30.59 -35.54 -22.05
CA SER A 8 -29.40 -34.71 -22.29
C SER A 8 -28.14 -35.46 -21.84
N PHE A 9 -27.63 -36.36 -22.69
CA PHE A 9 -26.31 -36.97 -22.55
C PHE A 9 -25.20 -35.99 -22.96
N ALA A 10 -25.16 -34.80 -22.36
CA ALA A 10 -23.92 -34.02 -22.35
C ALA A 10 -22.97 -34.72 -21.36
N PRO A 11 -21.80 -35.23 -21.78
CA PRO A 11 -20.84 -35.80 -20.84
C PRO A 11 -20.45 -34.70 -19.85
N LYS A 12 -20.63 -34.98 -18.54
CA LYS A 12 -20.18 -34.06 -17.49
C LYS A 12 -18.68 -33.78 -17.72
N PRO A 13 -18.25 -32.52 -17.83
CA PRO A 13 -16.85 -32.20 -18.05
C PRO A 13 -16.01 -32.84 -16.94
N LYS A 14 -14.99 -33.60 -17.33
CA LYS A 14 -14.05 -34.20 -16.37
C LYS A 14 -13.23 -33.07 -15.72
N PRO A 15 -13.04 -33.09 -14.40
CA PRO A 15 -12.26 -32.07 -13.72
C PRO A 15 -10.83 -32.06 -14.27
N PHE A 16 -10.36 -30.85 -14.59
CA PHE A 16 -9.04 -30.61 -15.12
C PHE A 16 -7.98 -30.58 -14.00
N ARG A 17 -6.84 -31.25 -14.18
CA ARG A 17 -5.76 -31.27 -13.19
C ARG A 17 -4.89 -30.01 -13.34
N LEU A 18 -5.30 -28.91 -12.69
CA LEU A 18 -4.63 -27.61 -12.81
C LEU A 18 -3.10 -27.69 -12.58
N PHE A 19 -2.66 -28.32 -11.50
CA PHE A 19 -1.22 -28.45 -11.17
C PHE A 19 -0.45 -29.51 -11.97
N ALA A 20 -1.09 -30.14 -12.96
CA ALA A 20 -0.39 -31.01 -13.92
C ALA A 20 0.00 -30.25 -15.20
N LEU A 21 -0.39 -28.97 -15.31
CA LEU A 21 0.04 -28.12 -16.40
C LEU A 21 1.54 -27.80 -16.31
N PRO A 22 2.21 -27.59 -17.47
CA PRO A 22 3.53 -26.98 -17.49
C PRO A 22 3.50 -25.59 -16.83
N ASP A 23 4.65 -25.16 -16.29
CA ASP A 23 4.77 -23.95 -15.48
C ASP A 23 4.27 -22.69 -16.21
N LEU A 24 4.59 -22.52 -17.50
CA LEU A 24 4.21 -21.32 -18.25
C LEU A 24 2.67 -21.17 -18.41
N PRO A 25 1.93 -22.17 -18.92
CA PRO A 25 0.47 -22.16 -18.92
C PRO A 25 -0.13 -22.00 -17.51
N LEU A 26 0.42 -22.71 -16.52
CA LEU A 26 -0.08 -22.64 -15.15
C LEU A 26 0.08 -21.23 -14.59
N ILE A 27 1.26 -20.62 -14.71
CA ILE A 27 1.52 -19.24 -14.29
C ILE A 27 0.52 -18.30 -14.95
N ARG A 28 0.22 -18.45 -16.25
CA ARG A 28 -0.78 -17.60 -16.94
C ARG A 28 -2.17 -17.75 -16.33
N ILE A 29 -2.64 -18.96 -16.09
CA ILE A 29 -3.95 -19.20 -15.46
C ILE A 29 -3.98 -18.67 -14.02
N LEU A 30 -2.87 -18.83 -13.30
CA LEU A 30 -2.70 -18.30 -11.95
C LEU A 30 -2.70 -16.77 -11.91
N LYS A 31 -2.52 -16.07 -13.04
CA LYS A 31 -2.69 -14.60 -13.08
C LYS A 31 -4.15 -14.19 -12.99
N ASP A 32 -5.04 -14.98 -13.56
CA ASP A 32 -6.49 -14.74 -13.57
C ASP A 32 -7.17 -15.31 -12.30
N MET A 33 -6.43 -16.14 -11.56
CA MET A 33 -6.82 -16.68 -10.27
C MET A 33 -6.12 -15.93 -9.13
N ASP A 34 -6.72 -15.97 -7.95
CA ASP A 34 -6.03 -15.48 -6.77
C ASP A 34 -5.03 -16.53 -6.28
N ILE A 35 -3.73 -16.25 -6.49
CA ILE A 35 -2.63 -17.16 -6.16
C ILE A 35 -2.59 -17.47 -4.66
N ILE A 36 -2.90 -16.50 -3.81
CA ILE A 36 -2.86 -16.72 -2.37
C ILE A 36 -4.06 -17.58 -1.95
N ASP A 37 -5.26 -17.34 -2.48
CA ASP A 37 -6.43 -18.19 -2.20
C ASP A 37 -6.16 -19.65 -2.57
N LEU A 38 -5.55 -19.86 -3.74
CA LEU A 38 -5.18 -21.21 -4.17
C LEU A 38 -4.16 -21.85 -3.22
N ALA A 39 -3.19 -21.09 -2.70
CA ALA A 39 -2.25 -21.56 -1.69
C ALA A 39 -2.91 -21.89 -0.34
N LEU A 40 -4.05 -21.27 -0.04
CA LEU A 40 -4.83 -21.50 1.18
C LEU A 40 -5.74 -22.73 1.07
N CYS A 41 -6.08 -23.19 -0.14
CA CYS A 41 -6.94 -24.37 -0.32
C CYS A 41 -6.35 -25.68 0.22
N SER A 42 -5.03 -25.88 0.13
CA SER A 42 -4.39 -27.12 0.60
C SER A 42 -2.87 -26.99 0.71
N HIS A 43 -2.25 -27.87 1.50
CA HIS A 43 -0.79 -27.98 1.53
C HIS A 43 -0.18 -28.36 0.16
N LYS A 44 -0.91 -29.14 -0.66
CA LYS A 44 -0.45 -29.55 -1.99
C LYS A 44 -0.42 -28.38 -2.97
N SER A 45 -1.46 -27.54 -3.00
CA SER A 45 -1.49 -26.33 -3.82
C SER A 45 -0.43 -25.32 -3.38
N ARG A 46 -0.24 -25.16 -2.07
CA ARG A 46 0.83 -24.32 -1.50
C ARG A 46 2.22 -24.75 -1.99
N ARG A 47 2.52 -26.06 -1.97
CA ARG A 47 3.79 -26.60 -2.49
C ARG A 47 3.93 -26.39 -4.00
N ALA A 48 2.86 -26.58 -4.76
CA ALA A 48 2.86 -26.39 -6.21
C ALA A 48 3.14 -24.91 -6.58
N ILE A 49 2.51 -23.96 -5.90
CA ILE A 49 2.76 -22.52 -6.13
C ILE A 49 4.20 -22.17 -5.80
N LYS A 50 4.73 -22.65 -4.67
CA LYS A 50 6.13 -22.45 -4.31
C LYS A 50 7.10 -22.97 -5.39
N SER A 51 6.83 -24.13 -5.98
CA SER A 51 7.70 -24.69 -7.02
C SER A 51 7.76 -23.86 -8.30
N LEU A 52 6.74 -23.02 -8.57
CA LEU A 52 6.72 -22.15 -9.76
C LEU A 52 7.71 -20.99 -9.70
N ARG A 53 8.28 -20.70 -8.52
CA ARG A 53 9.27 -19.62 -8.32
C ARG A 53 8.82 -18.30 -8.94
N ILE A 54 7.55 -17.95 -8.74
CA ILE A 54 6.95 -16.71 -9.24
C ILE A 54 7.74 -15.53 -8.66
N LYS A 55 8.26 -14.68 -9.55
CA LYS A 55 9.00 -13.48 -9.15
C LYS A 55 8.03 -12.43 -8.64
N VAL A 56 8.24 -11.99 -7.40
CA VAL A 56 7.56 -10.85 -6.79
C VAL A 56 8.49 -9.64 -6.90
N ASP A 57 7.98 -8.51 -7.36
CA ASP A 57 8.75 -7.27 -7.45
C ASP A 57 8.80 -6.55 -6.10
N THR A 58 7.64 -6.38 -5.47
CA THR A 58 7.51 -5.67 -4.20
C THR A 58 6.68 -6.49 -3.23
N PHE A 59 7.16 -6.62 -1.99
CA PHE A 59 6.44 -7.18 -0.85
C PHE A 59 6.52 -6.19 0.30
N THR A 60 5.43 -5.47 0.51
CA THR A 60 5.31 -4.42 1.53
C THR A 60 4.50 -4.92 2.70
N VAL A 61 5.03 -4.77 3.92
CA VAL A 61 4.30 -4.99 5.16
C VAL A 61 3.77 -3.65 5.67
N ASN A 62 2.47 -3.59 5.95
CA ASN A 62 1.77 -2.40 6.42
C ASN A 62 1.35 -2.61 7.87
N ASP A 63 1.84 -1.76 8.75
CA ASP A 63 1.60 -1.78 10.18
C ASP A 63 1.36 -0.35 10.66
N SER A 64 0.21 0.19 10.23
CA SER A 64 -0.22 1.54 10.56
C SER A 64 -1.69 1.57 10.93
N SER A 65 -2.15 2.61 11.60
CA SER A 65 -3.58 2.81 11.88
C SER A 65 -4.44 2.91 10.62
N ARG A 66 -3.84 3.32 9.49
CA ARG A 66 -4.53 3.50 8.20
C ARG A 66 -4.65 2.22 7.39
N ASN A 67 -3.74 1.29 7.60
CA ASN A 67 -3.61 0.06 6.80
C ASN A 67 -2.79 -0.96 7.59
N ARG A 68 -3.39 -2.10 7.91
CA ARG A 68 -2.75 -3.23 8.59
C ARG A 68 -2.80 -4.44 7.69
N GLY A 69 -1.65 -5.03 7.37
CA GLY A 69 -1.55 -6.21 6.52
C GLY A 69 -0.38 -6.14 5.56
N PHE A 70 -0.58 -6.51 4.29
CA PHE A 70 0.51 -6.55 3.33
C PHE A 70 0.05 -6.32 1.89
N GLU A 71 1.00 -5.95 1.05
CA GLU A 71 0.82 -5.69 -0.37
C GLU A 71 1.90 -6.41 -1.19
N LEU A 72 1.50 -6.98 -2.32
CA LEU A 72 2.37 -7.67 -3.26
C LEU A 72 2.20 -7.11 -4.67
N SER A 73 3.31 -6.88 -5.34
CA SER A 73 3.35 -6.61 -6.78
C SER A 73 4.06 -7.76 -7.49
N ILE A 74 3.35 -8.42 -8.41
CA ILE A 74 3.85 -9.54 -9.20
C ILE A 74 3.85 -9.14 -10.68
N PRO A 75 5.01 -9.05 -11.35
CA PRO A 75 5.07 -8.70 -12.76
C PRO A 75 4.29 -9.67 -13.67
N PRO A 76 3.70 -9.19 -14.78
CA PRO A 76 3.79 -7.83 -15.28
C PRO A 76 2.90 -6.83 -14.54
N ASN A 77 1.70 -7.21 -14.09
CA ASN A 77 0.72 -6.27 -13.54
C ASN A 77 -0.25 -6.97 -12.57
N ILE A 78 0.19 -7.77 -11.60
CA ILE A 78 -0.72 -8.25 -10.54
C ILE A 78 -0.41 -7.50 -9.27
N TYR A 79 -1.46 -6.97 -8.66
CA TYR A 79 -1.38 -6.31 -7.37
C TYR A 79 -2.31 -6.99 -6.38
N ILE A 80 -1.77 -7.44 -5.26
CA ILE A 80 -2.55 -8.05 -4.19
C ILE A 80 -2.42 -7.17 -2.96
N LYS A 81 -3.54 -6.70 -2.45
CA LYS A 81 -3.62 -5.99 -1.17
C LYS A 81 -4.42 -6.82 -0.20
N TRP A 82 -3.87 -7.09 0.98
CA TRP A 82 -4.54 -7.83 2.04
C TRP A 82 -4.53 -6.98 3.32
N SER A 83 -5.71 -6.59 3.80
CA SER A 83 -5.90 -5.87 5.07
C SER A 83 -6.47 -6.76 6.17
N PHE A 84 -6.21 -6.37 7.42
CA PHE A 84 -6.71 -6.99 8.64
C PHE A 84 -7.45 -5.94 9.48
N ASP A 85 -8.77 -6.07 9.56
CA ASP A 85 -9.65 -5.05 10.13
C ASP A 85 -10.45 -5.64 11.30
N ASP A 86 -10.79 -4.80 12.28
CA ASP A 86 -11.58 -5.24 13.43
C ASP A 86 -13.02 -5.52 12.98
N VAL A 87 -13.62 -6.61 13.46
CA VAL A 87 -15.05 -6.88 13.26
C VAL A 87 -15.94 -5.72 13.71
N LEU A 88 -15.50 -4.95 14.71
CA LEU A 88 -16.22 -3.76 15.19
C LEU A 88 -16.27 -2.61 14.18
N GLU A 89 -15.35 -2.56 13.22
CA GLU A 89 -15.31 -1.55 12.15
C GLU A 89 -16.30 -1.88 11.01
N HIS A 90 -16.77 -3.13 10.93
CA HIS A 90 -17.56 -3.66 9.82
C HIS A 90 -19.02 -3.98 10.14
N LYS A 91 -19.61 -3.31 11.14
CA LYS A 91 -20.98 -3.60 11.63
C LYS A 91 -22.06 -3.55 10.55
N GLN A 92 -21.88 -2.71 9.52
CA GLN A 92 -22.87 -2.49 8.45
C GLN A 92 -22.67 -3.40 7.23
N ASP A 93 -21.49 -3.99 7.06
CA ASP A 93 -21.09 -4.75 5.87
C ASP A 93 -20.58 -6.17 6.19
N CYS A 94 -20.78 -6.67 7.41
CA CYS A 94 -20.49 -8.07 7.82
C CYS A 94 -20.97 -9.13 6.82
N GLY A 95 -22.11 -8.91 6.14
CA GLY A 95 -22.65 -9.84 5.13
C GLY A 95 -21.76 -10.05 3.89
N GLN A 96 -20.79 -9.15 3.65
CA GLN A 96 -19.86 -9.23 2.51
C GLN A 96 -18.68 -10.19 2.77
N PHE A 97 -18.50 -10.67 3.99
CA PHE A 97 -17.42 -11.59 4.37
C PHE A 97 -17.87 -13.03 4.14
N THR A 98 -17.82 -13.45 2.87
CA THR A 98 -18.37 -14.74 2.40
C THR A 98 -17.31 -15.83 2.26
N ALA A 99 -16.02 -15.50 2.31
CA ALA A 99 -14.93 -16.47 2.30
C ALA A 99 -14.42 -16.75 3.73
N LYS A 100 -13.88 -17.94 3.94
CA LYS A 100 -13.27 -18.36 5.20
C LYS A 100 -12.00 -19.15 4.91
N TYR A 101 -10.88 -18.71 5.47
CA TYR A 101 -9.63 -19.47 5.45
C TYR A 101 -9.32 -19.98 6.85
N THR A 102 -8.82 -21.20 6.96
CA THR A 102 -8.39 -21.76 8.25
C THR A 102 -6.90 -22.07 8.17
N LEU A 103 -6.10 -21.44 9.02
CA LEU A 103 -4.66 -21.67 9.14
C LEU A 103 -4.31 -21.78 10.63
N ASN A 104 -3.51 -22.79 10.99
CA ASN A 104 -3.09 -23.03 12.37
C ASN A 104 -4.27 -23.04 13.37
N ASP A 105 -5.38 -23.68 12.98
CA ASP A 105 -6.63 -23.75 13.74
C ASP A 105 -7.31 -22.40 14.02
N ILE A 106 -6.81 -21.31 13.40
CA ILE A 106 -7.41 -19.98 13.42
C ILE A 106 -8.22 -19.78 12.14
N ASP A 107 -9.41 -19.23 12.32
CA ASP A 107 -10.33 -18.93 11.24
C ASP A 107 -10.24 -17.45 10.84
N PHE A 108 -10.22 -17.21 9.53
CA PHE A 108 -10.05 -15.90 8.92
C PHE A 108 -11.23 -15.59 7.98
N PRO A 109 -12.35 -15.07 8.53
CA PRO A 109 -13.46 -14.53 7.75
C PRO A 109 -12.94 -13.43 6.84
N THR A 110 -13.13 -13.59 5.53
CA THR A 110 -12.49 -12.74 4.53
C THR A 110 -13.51 -12.27 3.49
N ARG A 111 -13.44 -10.98 3.17
CA ARG A 111 -14.10 -10.38 2.02
C ARG A 111 -13.07 -10.20 0.92
N ILE A 112 -13.44 -10.59 -0.29
CA ILE A 112 -12.64 -10.40 -1.50
C ILE A 112 -13.34 -9.35 -2.36
N ARG A 113 -12.60 -8.32 -2.76
CA ARG A 113 -13.03 -7.29 -3.72
C ARG A 113 -12.07 -7.30 -4.90
N ARG A 114 -12.61 -7.48 -6.10
CA ARG A 114 -11.88 -7.18 -7.35
C ARG A 114 -12.21 -5.75 -7.72
N ASN A 115 -11.18 -4.96 -8.01
CA ASN A 115 -11.38 -3.57 -8.40
C ASN A 115 -12.00 -3.54 -9.81
N GLU A 116 -13.20 -2.97 -9.95
CA GLU A 116 -13.90 -2.88 -11.26
C GLU A 116 -13.15 -1.98 -12.25
N GLU A 117 -12.37 -1.01 -11.75
CA GLU A 117 -11.56 -0.11 -12.57
C GLU A 117 -10.16 -0.69 -12.88
N ASN A 118 -9.73 -1.71 -12.13
CA ASN A 118 -8.42 -2.32 -12.26
C ASN A 118 -8.50 -3.84 -12.02
N GLU A 119 -8.84 -4.60 -13.07
CA GLU A 119 -9.01 -6.06 -13.02
C GLU A 119 -7.78 -6.83 -12.48
N ASN A 120 -6.62 -6.17 -12.52
CA ASN A 120 -5.33 -6.65 -12.08
C ASN A 120 -5.06 -6.47 -10.57
N GLU A 121 -5.94 -5.76 -9.87
CA GLU A 121 -5.87 -5.52 -8.44
C GLU A 121 -6.89 -6.38 -7.69
N ILE A 122 -6.36 -7.21 -6.79
CA ILE A 122 -7.14 -8.04 -5.89
C ILE A 122 -6.98 -7.50 -4.48
N THR A 123 -8.09 -7.03 -3.90
CA THR A 123 -8.12 -6.55 -2.51
C THR A 123 -8.84 -7.57 -1.64
N LYS A 124 -8.24 -7.88 -0.49
CA LYS A 124 -8.81 -8.71 0.55
C LYS A 124 -8.81 -7.99 1.87
N CYS A 125 -9.83 -8.28 2.66
CA CYS A 125 -10.01 -7.77 4.01
C CYS A 125 -10.42 -8.94 4.88
N THR A 126 -9.62 -9.25 5.89
CA THR A 126 -9.85 -10.33 6.85
C THR A 126 -10.16 -9.74 8.21
N LEU A 127 -11.13 -10.32 8.90
CA LEU A 127 -11.56 -9.84 10.21
C LEU A 127 -10.81 -10.52 11.35
N TYR A 128 -10.51 -9.73 12.38
CA TYR A 128 -10.13 -10.21 13.72
C TYR A 128 -11.12 -9.69 14.77
N ASN A 129 -10.95 -10.11 16.02
CA ASN A 129 -11.84 -9.76 17.12
C ASN A 129 -11.11 -9.19 18.33
N SER A 130 -11.00 -7.86 18.39
CA SER A 130 -10.36 -7.15 19.52
C SER A 130 -11.08 -7.32 20.86
N THR A 131 -12.35 -7.75 20.85
CA THR A 131 -13.12 -7.99 22.08
C THR A 131 -12.78 -9.33 22.74
N LYS A 132 -11.95 -10.15 22.08
CA LYS A 132 -11.56 -11.44 22.61
C LYS A 132 -10.62 -11.20 23.81
N PRO A 133 -10.98 -11.64 25.01
CA PRO A 133 -10.07 -11.56 26.15
C PRO A 133 -8.85 -12.45 25.88
N GLU A 134 -7.68 -12.04 26.39
CA GLU A 134 -6.42 -12.82 26.28
C GLU A 134 -6.60 -14.24 26.80
N GLU A 135 -7.40 -14.42 27.85
CA GLU A 135 -7.90 -15.72 28.31
C GLU A 135 -9.41 -15.80 28.13
N THR A 136 -9.90 -16.82 27.42
CA THR A 136 -11.34 -17.01 27.24
C THR A 136 -11.95 -17.55 28.54
N PRO A 137 -12.81 -16.78 29.25
CA PRO A 137 -13.43 -17.26 30.48
C PRO A 137 -14.29 -18.48 30.15
N LEU A 138 -14.07 -19.57 30.88
CA LEU A 138 -14.83 -20.80 30.72
C LEU A 138 -16.11 -20.73 31.55
N GLN A 139 -17.25 -20.98 30.90
CA GLN A 139 -18.51 -21.23 31.56
C GLN A 139 -18.64 -22.73 31.86
N GLU A 140 -19.01 -23.05 33.09
CA GLU A 140 -19.37 -24.41 33.48
C GLU A 140 -20.77 -24.75 32.95
N VAL A 141 -20.87 -25.85 32.20
CA VAL A 141 -22.12 -26.38 31.63
C VAL A 141 -22.27 -27.85 32.00
N PHE A 142 -23.51 -28.24 32.27
CA PHE A 142 -23.88 -29.60 32.63
C PHE A 142 -24.65 -30.25 31.48
N GLU A 143 -24.10 -31.31 30.89
CA GLU A 143 -24.77 -32.10 29.85
C GLU A 143 -25.30 -33.42 30.42
N LEU A 144 -26.49 -33.85 29.99
CA LEU A 144 -27.05 -35.15 30.39
C LEU A 144 -26.18 -36.31 29.88
N ALA A 145 -25.77 -37.20 30.80
CA ALA A 145 -24.94 -38.34 30.44
C ALA A 145 -25.72 -39.37 29.58
N PRO A 146 -25.17 -39.83 28.43
CA PRO A 146 -25.92 -40.65 27.48
C PRO A 146 -26.23 -42.09 27.94
N ARG A 147 -25.51 -42.64 28.94
CA ARG A 147 -25.81 -43.96 29.56
C ARG A 147 -25.44 -43.99 31.05
N ARG A 148 -26.30 -44.62 31.86
CA ARG A 148 -26.21 -44.69 33.33
C ARG A 148 -25.51 -45.96 33.81
N ALA A 149 -24.51 -45.81 34.66
CA ALA A 149 -24.15 -46.83 35.65
C ALA A 149 -24.83 -46.48 36.99
N LYS A 150 -25.36 -47.47 37.71
CA LYS A 150 -26.10 -47.28 38.96
C LYS A 150 -25.17 -46.62 40.00
N GLY A 151 -25.55 -45.44 40.52
CA GLY A 151 -24.80 -44.70 41.54
C GLY A 151 -23.96 -43.50 41.09
N LYS A 152 -24.00 -43.10 39.80
CA LYS A 152 -23.29 -41.89 39.31
C LYS A 152 -24.24 -40.75 38.92
N SER A 153 -23.73 -39.51 38.98
CA SER A 153 -24.45 -38.25 38.71
C SER A 153 -25.08 -38.19 37.32
N TYR A 154 -26.20 -37.48 37.20
CA TYR A 154 -27.02 -37.36 35.98
C TYR A 154 -26.42 -36.47 34.89
N TYR A 155 -25.32 -35.78 35.19
CA TYR A 155 -24.72 -34.75 34.36
C TYR A 155 -23.21 -34.95 34.24
N VAL A 156 -22.69 -34.66 33.05
CA VAL A 156 -21.27 -34.48 32.76
C VAL A 156 -20.97 -32.99 32.89
N ARG A 157 -20.06 -32.66 33.81
CA ARG A 157 -19.51 -31.31 33.95
C ARG A 157 -18.58 -31.04 32.75
N LYS A 158 -18.87 -30.01 31.97
CA LYS A 158 -18.01 -29.51 30.89
C LYS A 158 -17.74 -28.04 31.12
N PHE A 159 -16.56 -27.60 30.71
CA PHE A 159 -16.22 -26.19 30.63
C PHE A 159 -16.27 -25.80 29.16
N VAL A 160 -17.13 -24.86 28.80
CA VAL A 160 -17.25 -24.31 27.44
C VAL A 160 -16.87 -22.83 27.44
N PRO A 161 -16.28 -22.29 26.36
CA PRO A 161 -16.02 -20.86 26.23
C PRO A 161 -17.29 -20.03 26.47
N THR A 162 -17.21 -18.98 27.30
CA THR A 162 -18.33 -18.06 27.49
C THR A 162 -18.66 -17.41 26.14
N PRO A 163 -19.93 -17.46 25.67
CA PRO A 163 -20.30 -16.83 24.42
C PRO A 163 -20.01 -15.32 24.46
N GLN A 164 -19.21 -14.83 23.53
CA GLN A 164 -18.96 -13.40 23.40
C GLN A 164 -20.23 -12.70 22.94
N ALA A 165 -20.73 -11.79 23.76
CA ALA A 165 -21.86 -10.96 23.40
C ALA A 165 -21.37 -9.85 22.45
N PHE A 166 -21.86 -9.86 21.22
CA PHE A 166 -21.82 -8.70 20.33
C PHE A 166 -23.17 -7.97 20.43
N PRO A 167 -23.35 -7.05 21.39
CA PRO A 167 -24.64 -6.38 21.53
C PRO A 167 -24.92 -5.52 20.30
N GLY A 168 -25.97 -5.90 19.56
CA GLY A 168 -26.63 -5.01 18.60
C GLY A 168 -26.18 -5.08 17.14
N PHE A 169 -25.34 -6.04 16.70
CA PHE A 169 -25.04 -6.19 15.27
C PHE A 169 -24.81 -7.65 14.84
N ARG A 170 -25.07 -7.95 13.55
CA ARG A 170 -24.95 -9.30 12.98
C ARG A 170 -23.49 -9.59 12.64
N LEU A 171 -23.01 -10.77 13.03
CA LEU A 171 -21.71 -11.29 12.63
C LEU A 171 -21.73 -11.80 11.19
N PRO A 172 -20.56 -11.89 10.52
CA PRO A 172 -20.43 -12.50 9.22
C PRO A 172 -20.98 -13.93 9.14
N PRO A 173 -21.50 -14.38 7.98
CA PRO A 173 -21.93 -15.77 7.79
C PRO A 173 -20.81 -16.80 8.00
N THR A 174 -19.57 -16.39 7.79
CA THR A 174 -18.35 -17.21 7.91
C THR A 174 -17.70 -17.13 9.29
N TRP A 175 -18.30 -16.39 10.23
CA TRP A 175 -17.77 -16.17 11.56
C TRP A 175 -17.66 -17.46 12.37
N SER A 176 -16.66 -17.55 13.24
CA SER A 176 -16.48 -18.64 14.18
C SER A 176 -15.88 -18.15 15.50
N GLN A 177 -15.82 -19.03 16.51
CA GLN A 177 -15.17 -18.73 17.79
C GLN A 177 -13.63 -18.74 17.69
N ASN A 178 -13.08 -19.32 16.62
CA ASN A 178 -11.65 -19.51 16.42
C ASN A 178 -10.99 -18.36 15.65
N VAL A 179 -11.68 -17.22 15.49
CA VAL A 179 -11.09 -16.01 14.89
C VAL A 179 -9.98 -15.46 15.79
N SER A 180 -8.97 -14.82 15.19
CA SER A 180 -7.87 -14.20 15.93
C SER A 180 -8.36 -13.05 16.83
N GLY A 181 -7.67 -12.83 17.95
CA GLY A 181 -7.98 -11.73 18.87
C GLY A 181 -7.45 -10.37 18.39
N ASP A 182 -6.43 -10.39 17.54
CA ASP A 182 -5.72 -9.21 17.08
C ASP A 182 -5.25 -9.38 15.63
N TYR A 183 -4.73 -8.29 15.06
CA TYR A 183 -4.21 -8.30 13.69
C TYR A 183 -2.76 -8.79 13.62
N GLU A 184 -1.98 -8.63 14.69
CA GLU A 184 -0.60 -9.09 14.80
C GLU A 184 -0.50 -10.60 14.58
N THR A 185 -1.38 -11.37 15.21
CA THR A 185 -1.54 -12.83 15.03
C THR A 185 -1.81 -13.16 13.57
N ALA A 186 -2.65 -12.37 12.89
CA ALA A 186 -2.91 -12.57 11.46
C ALA A 186 -1.65 -12.27 10.63
N MET A 187 -0.93 -11.19 10.93
CA MET A 187 0.34 -10.85 10.28
C MET A 187 1.40 -11.95 10.49
N ASP A 188 1.54 -12.47 11.71
CA ASP A 188 2.46 -13.55 12.08
C ASP A 188 2.16 -14.88 11.37
N ILE A 189 0.93 -15.06 10.88
CA ILE A 189 0.55 -16.24 10.10
C ILE A 189 0.72 -15.99 8.59
N PHE A 190 0.24 -14.86 8.09
CA PHE A 190 0.22 -14.59 6.66
C PHE A 190 1.57 -14.14 6.09
N ILE A 191 2.36 -13.36 6.82
CA ILE A 191 3.68 -12.91 6.35
C ILE A 191 4.62 -14.12 6.12
N PRO A 192 4.79 -15.07 7.06
CA PRO A 192 5.59 -16.26 6.80
C PRO A 192 5.06 -17.14 5.67
N LEU A 193 3.73 -17.21 5.49
CA LEU A 193 3.13 -17.91 4.36
C LEU A 193 3.58 -17.28 3.03
N VAL A 194 3.48 -15.96 2.89
CA VAL A 194 3.90 -15.22 1.69
C VAL A 194 5.41 -15.39 1.44
N LYS A 195 6.23 -15.25 2.49
CA LYS A 195 7.67 -15.51 2.44
C LYS A 195 7.97 -16.91 1.91
N TYR A 196 7.26 -17.92 2.42
CA TYR A 196 7.41 -19.31 1.99
C TYR A 196 7.00 -19.53 0.54
N LEU A 197 5.89 -18.92 0.11
CA LEU A 197 5.34 -19.07 -1.24
C LEU A 197 6.26 -18.50 -2.31
N PHE A 198 6.82 -17.32 -2.06
CA PHE A 198 7.59 -16.58 -3.07
C PHE A 198 9.09 -16.59 -2.84
N ASN A 199 9.56 -17.22 -1.74
CA ASN A 199 10.96 -17.25 -1.34
C ASN A 199 11.57 -15.83 -1.30
N MET A 200 10.85 -14.91 -0.66
CA MET A 200 11.17 -13.48 -0.63
C MET A 200 10.91 -12.91 0.76
N GLU A 201 11.87 -12.16 1.28
CA GLU A 201 11.69 -11.31 2.46
C GLU A 201 10.98 -10.01 2.10
N PRO A 202 10.23 -9.38 3.04
CA PRO A 202 9.70 -8.04 2.82
C PRO A 202 10.81 -7.08 2.37
N ASN A 203 10.53 -6.36 1.29
CA ASN A 203 11.40 -5.30 0.78
C ASN A 203 10.71 -3.92 0.80
N GLY A 204 9.55 -3.85 1.46
CA GLY A 204 8.82 -2.62 1.74
C GLY A 204 8.23 -2.65 3.15
N TYR A 205 8.21 -1.50 3.82
CA TYR A 205 7.51 -1.33 5.09
C TYR A 205 6.76 -0.01 5.14
N CYS A 206 5.54 -0.02 5.67
CA CYS A 206 4.79 1.17 6.07
C CYS A 206 4.46 1.03 7.55
N MET A 207 5.06 1.87 8.39
CA MET A 207 5.04 1.70 9.85
C MET A 207 4.54 2.95 10.54
N GLU A 208 3.66 2.78 11.51
CA GLU A 208 3.32 3.79 12.52
C GLU A 208 3.86 3.36 13.87
N PHE A 209 4.79 4.11 14.44
CA PHE A 209 5.35 3.80 15.74
C PHE A 209 4.54 4.46 16.84
N LYS A 210 4.06 3.64 17.78
CA LYS A 210 3.43 4.05 19.03
C LYS A 210 4.34 3.66 20.19
N TRP A 211 4.01 4.11 21.40
CA TRP A 211 4.79 3.91 22.63
C TRP A 211 5.22 2.45 22.89
N ASP A 212 4.45 1.47 22.39
CA ASP A 212 4.64 0.05 22.68
C ASP A 212 5.58 -0.68 21.70
N LYS A 213 5.96 -0.05 20.58
CA LYS A 213 6.90 -0.63 19.60
C LYS A 213 8.24 0.07 19.68
N ASP A 214 9.29 -0.69 20.02
CA ASP A 214 10.66 -0.20 20.02
C ASP A 214 11.10 0.14 18.58
N PHE A 215 11.16 1.44 18.31
CA PHE A 215 11.53 1.97 17.00
C PHE A 215 12.92 1.52 16.59
N ASP A 216 13.91 1.61 17.46
CA ASP A 216 15.31 1.33 17.10
C ASP A 216 15.52 -0.17 16.87
N ALA A 217 14.90 -1.01 17.70
CA ALA A 217 14.95 -2.46 17.55
C ALA A 217 14.34 -2.95 16.23
N PHE A 218 13.35 -2.24 15.68
CA PHE A 218 12.81 -2.52 14.35
C PHE A 218 13.61 -1.84 13.24
N PHE A 219 13.83 -0.53 13.35
CA PHE A 219 14.27 0.35 12.27
C PHE A 219 15.69 0.00 11.80
N TYR A 220 16.63 -0.20 12.72
CA TYR A 220 18.00 -0.51 12.32
C TYR A 220 18.14 -1.84 11.54
N PRO A 221 17.68 -2.99 12.07
CA PRO A 221 17.89 -4.27 11.40
C PRO A 221 16.99 -4.48 10.17
N ASN A 222 15.83 -3.83 10.10
CA ASN A 222 14.88 -4.04 9.00
C ASN A 222 14.92 -2.95 7.93
N VAL A 223 15.32 -1.72 8.26
CA VAL A 223 15.32 -0.58 7.34
C VAL A 223 16.72 -0.16 6.97
N VAL A 224 17.57 0.16 7.97
CA VAL A 224 18.91 0.72 7.72
C VAL A 224 19.84 -0.32 7.10
N GLN A 225 19.81 -1.56 7.61
CA GLN A 225 20.73 -2.62 7.15
C GLN A 225 20.26 -3.36 5.89
N ARG A 226 19.04 -3.11 5.39
CA ARG A 226 18.45 -3.86 4.27
C ARG A 226 18.33 -3.05 2.99
N GLN A 227 18.35 -3.72 1.84
CA GLN A 227 18.08 -3.12 0.53
C GLN A 227 16.56 -3.01 0.28
N LEU A 228 15.88 -2.17 1.06
CA LEU A 228 14.46 -1.92 0.87
C LEU A 228 14.21 -1.11 -0.40
N LYS A 229 13.10 -1.41 -1.08
CA LYS A 229 12.54 -0.57 -2.12
C LYS A 229 11.75 0.59 -1.55
N ILE A 230 11.00 0.37 -0.47
CA ILE A 230 10.04 1.34 0.07
C ILE A 230 10.13 1.36 1.60
N PHE A 231 10.16 2.56 2.17
CA PHE A 231 9.93 2.77 3.59
C PHE A 231 9.01 3.97 3.78
N GLU A 232 7.87 3.73 4.43
CA GLU A 232 6.93 4.75 4.84
C GLU A 232 6.90 4.82 6.37
N LEU A 233 7.16 6.02 6.89
CA LEU A 233 6.97 6.34 8.29
C LEU A 233 5.68 7.15 8.42
N ALA A 234 4.70 6.58 9.10
CA ALA A 234 3.42 7.19 9.38
C ALA A 234 3.34 7.70 10.83
N ALA A 235 2.57 8.76 11.05
CA ALA A 235 2.15 9.24 12.36
C ALA A 235 0.61 9.26 12.42
N GLY A 236 0.05 8.69 13.49
CA GLY A 236 -1.40 8.72 13.74
C GLY A 236 -1.88 9.97 14.48
N GLN A 237 -1.02 10.53 15.34
CA GLN A 237 -1.29 11.71 16.17
C GLN A 237 0.02 12.47 16.42
N TYR A 238 -0.06 13.77 16.75
CA TYR A 238 1.12 14.57 17.08
C TYR A 238 1.80 14.06 18.37
N SER A 239 3.06 13.63 18.27
CA SER A 239 3.91 13.27 19.40
C SER A 239 5.28 13.98 19.33
N PHE A 240 5.93 14.18 20.48
CA PHE A 240 7.31 14.67 20.51
C PHE A 240 8.31 13.64 19.97
N SER A 241 8.04 12.34 20.16
CA SER A 241 8.87 11.25 19.64
C SER A 241 8.92 11.22 18.12
N ASP A 242 7.88 11.76 17.46
CA ASP A 242 7.80 11.85 16.00
C ASP A 242 8.95 12.63 15.37
N VAL A 243 9.49 13.63 16.10
CA VAL A 243 10.65 14.41 15.65
C VAL A 243 11.89 13.53 15.58
N TYR A 244 12.08 12.66 16.58
CA TYR A 244 13.17 11.68 16.59
C TYR A 244 13.03 10.68 15.45
N PHE A 245 11.84 10.11 15.24
CA PHE A 245 11.60 9.14 14.17
C PHE A 245 11.80 9.76 12.78
N MET A 246 11.27 10.96 12.54
CA MET A 246 11.46 11.69 11.28
C MET A 246 12.94 11.98 11.02
N ARG A 247 13.66 12.48 12.03
CA ARG A 247 15.10 12.77 11.92
C ARG A 247 15.88 11.50 11.58
N SER A 248 15.58 10.41 12.27
CA SER A 248 16.21 9.11 12.04
C SER A 248 15.93 8.57 10.64
N ALA A 249 14.68 8.69 10.17
CA ALA A 249 14.30 8.30 8.82
C ALA A 249 15.08 9.10 7.75
N LEU A 250 15.13 10.42 7.87
CA LEU A 250 15.88 11.28 6.95
C LEU A 250 17.39 10.97 6.97
N GLN A 251 17.95 10.65 8.13
CA GLN A 251 19.39 10.45 8.30
C GLN A 251 19.87 9.07 7.85
N PHE A 252 19.10 8.01 8.13
CA PHE A 252 19.57 6.62 8.07
C PHE A 252 18.86 5.74 7.05
N VAL A 253 17.72 6.15 6.49
CA VAL A 253 17.09 5.38 5.39
C VAL A 253 18.03 5.39 4.18
N PRO A 254 18.34 4.22 3.58
CA PRO A 254 19.26 4.14 2.44
C PRO A 254 18.84 5.00 1.24
N GLU A 255 19.82 5.55 0.52
CA GLU A 255 19.59 6.54 -0.54
C GLU A 255 18.66 6.06 -1.66
N ASN A 256 18.72 4.77 -1.99
CA ASN A 256 17.92 4.16 -3.07
C ASN A 256 16.56 3.63 -2.60
N THR A 257 16.25 3.70 -1.30
CA THR A 257 14.94 3.35 -0.76
C THR A 257 14.01 4.55 -0.94
N LYS A 258 12.80 4.32 -1.46
CA LYS A 258 11.77 5.38 -1.49
C LYS A 258 11.33 5.68 -0.07
N LEU A 259 11.56 6.91 0.40
CA LEU A 259 11.13 7.40 1.69
C LEU A 259 9.81 8.15 1.58
N THR A 260 8.79 7.71 2.32
CA THR A 260 7.53 8.45 2.50
C THR A 260 7.39 8.85 3.98
N LEU A 261 7.04 10.10 4.26
CA LEU A 261 6.62 10.55 5.59
C LEU A 261 5.15 10.95 5.54
N ALA A 262 4.28 10.28 6.30
CA ALA A 262 2.83 10.48 6.23
C ALA A 262 2.19 10.78 7.59
N GLY A 263 1.38 11.84 7.66
CA GLY A 263 0.61 12.15 8.88
C GLY A 263 1.04 13.43 9.61
N PRO A 264 0.40 13.72 10.76
CA PRO A 264 0.58 14.95 11.50
C PRO A 264 1.82 14.87 12.39
N PHE A 265 3.02 14.90 11.79
CA PHE A 265 4.25 15.03 12.56
C PHE A 265 4.34 16.44 13.18
N ASN A 266 4.83 16.55 14.41
CA ASN A 266 5.17 17.85 15.01
C ASN A 266 6.49 18.40 14.45
N ALA A 267 6.51 18.66 13.15
CA ALA A 267 7.70 19.08 12.41
C ALA A 267 8.11 20.54 12.68
N LEU A 268 7.31 21.32 13.43
CA LEU A 268 7.63 22.70 13.80
C LEU A 268 8.91 22.82 14.62
N HIS A 269 9.21 21.80 15.42
CA HIS A 269 10.42 21.77 16.26
C HIS A 269 11.62 21.11 15.58
N LEU A 270 11.42 20.48 14.41
CA LEU A 270 12.51 19.89 13.67
C LEU A 270 13.28 20.97 12.91
N LYS A 271 14.57 21.15 13.25
CA LYS A 271 15.53 21.90 12.44
C LYS A 271 16.33 20.91 11.59
N TRP A 272 16.15 21.00 10.28
CA TRP A 272 16.88 20.17 9.32
C TRP A 272 17.61 21.07 8.33
N GLU A 273 18.93 20.97 8.31
CA GLU A 273 19.83 21.82 7.51
C GLU A 273 20.71 21.01 6.55
N GLN A 274 20.65 19.68 6.63
CA GLN A 274 21.45 18.81 5.78
C GLN A 274 20.75 18.56 4.43
N PRO A 275 21.50 18.42 3.32
CA PRO A 275 20.92 17.99 2.06
C PRO A 275 20.15 16.67 2.20
N LEU A 276 19.04 16.55 1.48
CA LEU A 276 18.26 15.33 1.43
C LEU A 276 19.04 14.26 0.65
N LYS A 277 19.22 13.10 1.27
CA LYS A 277 20.04 12.00 0.75
C LYS A 277 19.26 11.05 -0.16
N GLN A 278 17.98 10.82 0.15
CA GLN A 278 17.18 9.83 -0.57
C GLN A 278 16.86 10.30 -2.00
N LYS A 279 16.96 9.39 -2.97
CA LYS A 279 16.69 9.66 -4.39
C LYS A 279 15.19 9.81 -4.66
N TYR A 280 14.34 9.17 -3.87
CA TYR A 280 12.89 9.18 -4.04
C TYR A 280 12.23 9.52 -2.71
N MET A 281 11.56 10.68 -2.64
CA MET A 281 10.95 11.19 -1.42
C MET A 281 9.51 11.66 -1.64
N GLU A 282 8.67 11.40 -0.64
CA GLU A 282 7.28 11.84 -0.61
C GLU A 282 6.91 12.32 0.80
N PHE A 283 6.65 13.62 0.94
CA PHE A 283 6.22 14.24 2.19
C PHE A 283 4.71 14.48 2.14
N GLN A 284 3.96 13.67 2.89
CA GLN A 284 2.53 13.82 3.17
C GLN A 284 2.28 14.41 4.57
N CYS A 285 3.26 15.19 5.05
CA CYS A 285 3.26 15.88 6.34
C CYS A 285 3.78 17.30 6.17
N GLY A 286 3.62 18.14 7.21
CA GLY A 286 4.25 19.45 7.25
C GLY A 286 5.77 19.33 7.29
N VAL A 287 6.47 20.13 6.50
CA VAL A 287 7.93 20.22 6.41
C VAL A 287 8.36 21.69 6.44
N PRO A 288 8.15 22.41 7.56
CA PRO A 288 8.43 23.84 7.67
C PRO A 288 9.93 24.17 7.58
N TRP A 289 10.80 23.16 7.63
CA TRP A 289 12.24 23.27 7.43
C TRP A 289 12.66 23.17 5.96
N LEU A 290 11.77 22.76 5.04
CA LEU A 290 12.10 22.66 3.61
C LEU A 290 12.22 24.05 2.97
N THR A 291 13.43 24.39 2.52
CA THR A 291 13.79 25.68 1.90
C THR A 291 14.34 25.50 0.48
N LEU A 292 14.43 26.60 -0.29
CA LEU A 292 15.06 26.60 -1.61
C LEU A 292 16.49 26.05 -1.54
N GLU A 293 17.29 26.49 -0.56
CA GLU A 293 18.67 26.04 -0.38
C GLU A 293 18.77 24.51 -0.28
N LEU A 294 17.88 23.87 0.51
CA LEU A 294 17.80 22.42 0.57
C LEU A 294 17.46 21.79 -0.77
N LEU A 295 16.51 22.36 -1.53
CA LEU A 295 16.19 21.86 -2.88
C LEU A 295 17.38 21.96 -3.84
N LEU A 296 18.15 23.05 -3.80
CA LEU A 296 19.30 23.25 -4.67
C LEU A 296 20.48 22.32 -4.30
N ASN A 297 20.67 22.07 -3.02
CA ASN A 297 21.79 21.28 -2.51
C ASN A 297 21.51 19.76 -2.46
N SER A 298 20.25 19.34 -2.58
CA SER A 298 19.86 17.93 -2.60
C SER A 298 19.97 17.34 -4.01
N ASN A 299 20.30 16.04 -4.11
CA ASN A 299 20.44 15.32 -5.39
C ASN A 299 19.38 14.22 -5.54
N PHE A 300 18.11 14.60 -5.47
CA PHE A 300 16.97 13.68 -5.59
C PHE A 300 16.56 13.48 -7.06
N LYS A 301 16.02 12.29 -7.37
CA LYS A 301 15.36 11.99 -8.65
C LYS A 301 13.90 12.41 -8.63
N GLN A 302 13.21 12.12 -7.53
CA GLN A 302 11.81 12.49 -7.33
C GLN A 302 11.59 13.06 -5.93
N LEU A 303 10.95 14.22 -5.87
CA LEU A 303 10.47 14.82 -4.62
C LEU A 303 9.01 15.21 -4.76
N LYS A 304 8.19 14.78 -3.79
CA LYS A 304 6.78 15.15 -3.69
C LYS A 304 6.47 15.78 -2.35
N VAL A 305 5.75 16.89 -2.35
CA VAL A 305 5.37 17.64 -1.15
C VAL A 305 3.87 17.93 -1.21
N HIS A 306 3.11 17.21 -0.39
CA HIS A 306 1.65 17.26 -0.40
C HIS A 306 1.07 18.32 0.55
N SER A 307 1.79 18.66 1.62
CA SER A 307 1.36 19.61 2.65
C SER A 307 1.58 21.07 2.22
N GLU A 308 0.81 21.98 2.81
CA GLU A 308 1.00 23.44 2.70
C GLU A 308 2.06 24.00 3.64
N TYR A 309 2.41 23.24 4.68
CA TYR A 309 3.30 23.72 5.73
C TYR A 309 4.76 23.52 5.32
N HIS A 310 5.24 24.33 4.37
CA HIS A 310 6.64 24.43 3.96
C HIS A 310 7.02 25.88 3.61
N LYS A 311 8.31 26.17 3.44
CA LYS A 311 8.80 27.53 3.15
C LYS A 311 9.01 27.82 1.65
N ILE A 312 8.78 26.86 0.77
CA ILE A 312 8.94 27.03 -0.68
C ILE A 312 7.84 27.92 -1.27
N SER A 313 8.24 29.03 -1.87
CA SER A 313 7.40 29.95 -2.65
C SER A 313 7.35 29.58 -4.13
N ALA A 314 6.49 30.26 -4.91
CA ALA A 314 6.45 30.07 -6.37
C ALA A 314 7.74 30.57 -7.06
N GLU A 315 8.33 31.64 -6.55
CA GLU A 315 9.61 32.19 -6.97
C GLU A 315 10.76 31.21 -6.69
N ASP A 316 10.73 30.51 -5.55
CA ASP A 316 11.71 29.47 -5.24
C ASP A 316 11.65 28.31 -6.25
N ILE A 317 10.46 27.91 -6.68
CA ILE A 317 10.28 26.89 -7.72
C ILE A 317 10.87 27.39 -9.05
N GLN A 318 10.65 28.66 -9.41
CA GLN A 318 11.27 29.24 -10.60
C GLN A 318 12.80 29.20 -10.50
N MET A 319 13.37 29.62 -9.38
CA MET A 319 14.82 29.60 -9.15
C MET A 319 15.38 28.18 -9.22
N PHE A 320 14.68 27.20 -8.66
CA PHE A 320 15.03 25.79 -8.78
C PHE A 320 15.07 25.33 -10.24
N ILE A 321 14.05 25.66 -11.04
CA ILE A 321 13.99 25.30 -12.46
C ILE A 321 15.12 25.98 -13.24
N GLN A 322 15.40 27.27 -12.99
CA GLN A 322 16.52 27.97 -13.60
C GLN A 322 17.86 27.33 -13.26
N ASN A 323 18.05 26.94 -11.99
CA ASN A 323 19.25 26.22 -11.57
C ASN A 323 19.36 24.87 -12.30
N TRP A 324 18.28 24.10 -12.41
CA TRP A 324 18.27 22.84 -13.18
C TRP A 324 18.64 23.02 -14.66
N MET A 325 18.18 24.11 -15.30
CA MET A 325 18.55 24.43 -16.68
C MET A 325 20.06 24.69 -16.86
N ASN A 326 20.74 25.11 -15.79
CA ASN A 326 22.16 25.47 -15.80
C ASN A 326 23.07 24.35 -15.26
N ARG A 327 22.52 23.35 -14.57
CA ARG A 327 23.27 22.22 -14.02
C ARG A 327 23.52 21.13 -15.07
N SER A 328 24.57 20.35 -14.84
CA SER A 328 24.90 19.14 -15.62
C SER A 328 24.15 17.89 -15.16
N ASP A 329 23.50 17.93 -13.99
CA ASP A 329 22.77 16.78 -13.47
C ASP A 329 21.64 16.35 -14.43
N LYS A 330 21.55 15.04 -14.67
CA LYS A 330 20.57 14.41 -15.56
C LYS A 330 19.68 13.43 -14.81
N GLU A 331 19.82 13.32 -13.49
CA GLU A 331 19.09 12.32 -12.73
C GLU A 331 17.67 12.78 -12.33
N LEU A 332 17.43 14.10 -12.23
CA LEU A 332 16.12 14.62 -11.86
C LEU A 332 15.02 14.13 -12.82
N GLU A 333 13.95 13.57 -12.26
CA GLU A 333 12.77 13.08 -12.97
C GLU A 333 11.52 13.91 -12.65
N CYS A 334 11.34 14.34 -11.39
CA CYS A 334 10.13 15.02 -10.94
C CYS A 334 10.32 15.87 -9.68
N LEU A 335 9.78 17.08 -9.70
CA LEU A 335 9.43 17.86 -8.51
C LEU A 335 7.91 18.13 -8.53
N ASP A 336 7.20 17.72 -7.50
CA ASP A 336 5.74 17.86 -7.38
C ASP A 336 5.39 18.46 -6.02
N ILE A 337 4.99 19.73 -6.02
CA ILE A 337 4.81 20.51 -4.80
C ILE A 337 3.50 21.28 -4.84
N ASN A 338 2.80 21.31 -3.71
CA ASN A 338 1.63 22.17 -3.56
C ASN A 338 2.06 23.56 -3.11
N VAL A 339 1.44 24.59 -3.66
CA VAL A 339 1.68 25.98 -3.29
C VAL A 339 0.31 26.62 -3.05
N PHE A 340 0.20 27.40 -1.97
CA PHE A 340 -1.08 27.88 -1.46
C PHE A 340 -1.15 29.40 -1.56
N ASN A 341 -2.33 29.93 -1.90
CA ASN A 341 -2.61 31.36 -1.88
C ASN A 341 -1.61 32.22 -2.67
N VAL A 342 -1.24 31.77 -3.88
CA VAL A 342 -0.35 32.54 -4.75
C VAL A 342 -1.13 33.16 -5.91
N PRO A 343 -1.45 34.47 -5.82
CA PRO A 343 -1.89 35.25 -6.97
C PRO A 343 -0.85 35.19 -8.09
N ASP A 344 -1.31 35.17 -9.34
CA ASP A 344 -0.46 35.21 -10.53
C ASP A 344 0.65 34.14 -10.57
N ILE A 345 0.40 32.96 -10.00
CA ILE A 345 1.38 31.86 -9.93
C ILE A 345 2.01 31.54 -11.29
N HIS A 346 1.24 31.60 -12.38
CA HIS A 346 1.75 31.40 -13.73
C HIS A 346 2.80 32.45 -14.12
N ARG A 347 2.59 33.73 -13.77
CA ARG A 347 3.56 34.79 -14.02
C ARG A 347 4.81 34.61 -13.15
N LYS A 348 4.64 34.27 -11.88
CA LYS A 348 5.74 34.04 -10.94
C LYS A 348 6.64 32.88 -11.37
N ILE A 349 6.06 31.78 -11.84
CA ILE A 349 6.82 30.61 -12.29
C ILE A 349 7.38 30.82 -13.71
N TYR A 350 6.52 31.16 -14.69
CA TYR A 350 6.92 31.23 -16.09
C TYR A 350 7.66 32.51 -16.49
N GLY A 351 7.49 33.61 -15.75
CA GLY A 351 7.83 34.96 -16.22
C GLY A 351 9.26 35.13 -16.72
N MET A 352 10.22 34.42 -16.14
CA MET A 352 11.65 34.48 -16.49
C MET A 352 12.17 33.19 -17.15
N LEU A 353 11.29 32.23 -17.47
CA LEU A 353 11.69 30.96 -18.07
C LEU A 353 11.52 31.00 -19.59
N PRO A 354 12.49 30.49 -20.38
CA PRO A 354 12.36 30.33 -21.82
C PRO A 354 11.41 29.17 -22.14
N SER A 355 10.12 29.39 -21.90
CA SER A 355 9.08 28.37 -22.00
C SER A 355 8.36 28.40 -23.34
N MET A 356 7.89 27.23 -23.76
CA MET A 356 7.17 26.99 -25.00
C MET A 356 5.81 26.39 -24.69
N ASN A 357 4.90 26.43 -25.68
CA ASN A 357 3.65 25.69 -25.58
C ASN A 357 3.93 24.18 -25.47
N TYR A 358 3.14 23.51 -24.64
CA TYR A 358 3.24 22.07 -24.44
C TYR A 358 3.13 21.28 -25.76
N ASN A 359 4.06 20.35 -25.98
CA ASN A 359 4.05 19.50 -27.18
C ASN A 359 2.99 18.39 -27.08
N LYS A 360 1.79 18.66 -27.61
CA LYS A 360 0.69 17.68 -27.69
C LYS A 360 0.99 16.45 -28.55
N LYS A 361 1.98 16.51 -29.44
CA LYS A 361 2.35 15.41 -30.35
C LYS A 361 3.45 14.52 -29.77
N ARG A 362 3.87 14.75 -28.52
CA ARG A 362 4.90 13.96 -27.84
C ARG A 362 4.50 12.48 -27.80
N LYS A 363 5.33 11.60 -28.35
CA LYS A 363 5.14 10.15 -28.31
C LYS A 363 5.57 9.61 -26.96
N LEU A 364 4.60 9.38 -26.07
CA LEU A 364 4.85 8.99 -24.67
C LEU A 364 5.39 7.56 -24.52
N GLU A 365 5.43 6.79 -25.61
CA GLU A 365 6.07 5.48 -25.67
C GLU A 365 7.60 5.56 -25.72
N ASP A 366 8.17 6.68 -26.18
CA ASP A 366 9.60 6.90 -26.29
C ASP A 366 10.26 7.25 -24.94
N PHE A 367 9.44 7.58 -23.93
CA PHE A 367 9.90 8.08 -22.63
C PHE A 367 9.65 7.09 -21.50
N LYS A 368 10.53 7.12 -20.48
CA LYS A 368 10.33 6.41 -19.21
C LYS A 368 9.08 6.95 -18.53
N ARG A 369 8.21 6.04 -18.09
CA ARG A 369 6.95 6.38 -17.42
C ARG A 369 7.13 6.37 -15.91
N ASN A 370 6.61 7.40 -15.26
CA ASN A 370 6.47 7.47 -13.81
C ASN A 370 5.13 8.12 -13.44
N LYS A 371 4.84 8.25 -12.14
CA LYS A 371 3.55 8.80 -11.68
C LYS A 371 3.27 10.23 -12.20
N SER A 372 4.30 11.05 -12.40
CA SER A 372 4.14 12.38 -13.03
C SER A 372 3.74 12.29 -14.50
N THR A 373 4.18 11.27 -15.25
CA THR A 373 3.73 11.06 -16.62
C THR A 373 2.21 10.87 -16.69
N SER A 374 1.62 10.08 -15.79
CA SER A 374 0.16 9.90 -15.71
C SER A 374 -0.56 11.22 -15.40
N ILE A 375 -0.04 12.01 -14.45
CA ILE A 375 -0.62 13.32 -14.11
C ILE A 375 -0.63 14.26 -15.32
N ILE A 376 0.48 14.32 -16.08
CA ILE A 376 0.55 15.12 -17.31
C ILE A 376 -0.43 14.59 -18.35
N GLN A 377 -0.53 13.28 -18.55
CA GLN A 377 -1.44 12.65 -19.51
C GLN A 377 -2.91 12.98 -19.21
N GLU A 378 -3.35 12.70 -17.99
CA GLU A 378 -4.72 12.95 -17.53
C GLU A 378 -5.09 14.42 -17.74
N ASN A 379 -4.21 15.35 -17.36
CA ASN A 379 -4.49 16.79 -17.47
C ASN A 379 -4.35 17.35 -18.89
N THR A 380 -3.59 16.69 -19.77
CA THR A 380 -3.49 17.09 -21.19
C THR A 380 -4.85 16.99 -21.88
N ALA A 381 -5.63 15.95 -21.54
CA ALA A 381 -6.97 15.74 -22.07
C ALA A 381 -7.94 16.87 -21.69
N TYR A 382 -7.77 17.46 -20.51
CA TYR A 382 -8.65 18.52 -20.01
C TYR A 382 -8.20 19.92 -20.39
N ASN A 383 -6.92 20.28 -20.15
CA ASN A 383 -6.46 21.65 -20.41
C ASN A 383 -4.94 21.79 -20.57
N SER A 384 -4.46 21.56 -21.80
CA SER A 384 -3.07 21.82 -22.17
C SER A 384 -2.56 23.26 -22.00
N SER A 385 -3.45 24.26 -21.82
CA SER A 385 -3.01 25.66 -21.62
C SER A 385 -2.34 25.90 -20.27
N LEU A 386 -2.57 24.99 -19.32
CA LEU A 386 -1.94 25.00 -17.99
C LEU A 386 -0.50 24.46 -17.99
N MET A 387 -0.03 24.01 -19.16
CA MET A 387 1.26 23.36 -19.33
C MET A 387 2.20 24.19 -20.21
N ARG A 388 3.48 24.16 -19.84
CA ARG A 388 4.57 24.77 -20.60
C ARG A 388 5.74 23.80 -20.65
N ASP A 389 6.34 23.68 -21.84
CA ASP A 389 7.56 22.91 -22.03
C ASP A 389 8.77 23.84 -21.91
N ILE A 390 9.86 23.33 -21.34
CA ILE A 390 11.17 23.97 -21.35
C ILE A 390 12.18 22.99 -21.92
N LYS A 391 13.21 23.52 -22.57
CA LYS A 391 14.30 22.74 -23.15
C LYS A 391 15.63 23.24 -22.62
N ARG A 392 16.41 22.32 -22.07
CA ARG A 392 17.77 22.59 -21.60
C ARG A 392 18.75 22.56 -22.77
N LYS A 393 19.90 23.23 -22.61
CA LYS A 393 20.94 23.33 -23.64
C LYS A 393 21.46 21.99 -24.13
N ASP A 394 21.47 20.97 -23.28
CA ASP A 394 21.92 19.61 -23.59
C ASP A 394 20.83 18.73 -24.23
N GLY A 395 19.67 19.29 -24.53
CA GLY A 395 18.57 18.61 -25.20
C GLY A 395 17.55 17.95 -24.28
N LEU A 396 17.76 17.91 -22.95
CA LEU A 396 16.72 17.45 -22.03
C LEU A 396 15.50 18.37 -22.09
N GLU A 397 14.33 17.76 -22.07
CA GLU A 397 13.05 18.45 -22.09
C GLU A 397 12.32 18.23 -20.77
N ALA A 398 11.58 19.25 -20.33
CA ALA A 398 10.72 19.13 -19.17
C ALA A 398 9.40 19.85 -19.40
N THR A 399 8.34 19.36 -18.75
CA THR A 399 7.02 20.00 -18.73
C THR A 399 6.75 20.53 -17.33
N ILE A 400 6.32 21.79 -17.26
CA ILE A 400 5.77 22.41 -16.06
C ILE A 400 4.24 22.39 -16.20
N PHE A 401 3.57 21.80 -15.23
CA PHE A 401 2.12 21.81 -15.07
C PHE A 401 1.74 22.54 -13.79
N ILE A 402 0.79 23.46 -13.89
CA ILE A 402 0.23 24.17 -12.74
C ILE A 402 -1.28 23.91 -12.71
N SER A 403 -1.76 23.21 -11.69
CA SER A 403 -3.18 22.89 -11.58
C SER A 403 -4.01 24.14 -11.33
N ASN A 404 -5.15 24.26 -12.02
CA ASN A 404 -6.05 25.39 -11.87
C ASN A 404 -7.23 25.08 -10.94
N VAL A 405 -6.97 24.33 -9.86
CA VAL A 405 -8.02 24.03 -8.87
C VAL A 405 -8.32 25.29 -8.07
N HIS A 406 -9.46 25.93 -8.34
CA HIS A 406 -9.92 27.11 -7.60
C HIS A 406 -10.54 26.75 -6.25
N ALA A 407 -11.06 25.53 -6.11
CA ALA A 407 -11.51 25.01 -4.83
C ALA A 407 -10.31 24.94 -3.87
N TYR A 408 -10.43 25.61 -2.72
CA TYR A 408 -9.43 25.62 -1.63
C TYR A 408 -8.12 26.39 -1.86
N GLN A 409 -8.01 27.23 -2.91
CA GLN A 409 -6.83 28.07 -3.17
C GLN A 409 -5.48 27.29 -3.24
N ARG A 410 -5.55 25.98 -3.46
CA ARG A 410 -4.40 25.06 -3.56
C ARG A 410 -4.01 24.90 -5.02
N ARG A 411 -2.77 25.28 -5.35
CA ARG A 411 -2.18 25.08 -6.67
C ARG A 411 -1.14 23.98 -6.59
N ARG A 412 -1.23 22.95 -7.43
CA ARG A 412 -0.19 21.92 -7.54
C ARG A 412 0.74 22.29 -8.69
N VAL A 413 2.03 22.33 -8.43
CA VAL A 413 3.07 22.57 -9.42
C VAL A 413 3.84 21.27 -9.64
N VAL A 414 3.80 20.75 -10.86
CA VAL A 414 4.53 19.56 -11.27
C VAL A 414 5.57 19.97 -12.32
N PHE A 415 6.84 19.77 -11.99
CA PHE A 415 7.95 19.87 -12.91
C PHE A 415 8.43 18.46 -13.26
N HIS A 416 8.12 18.00 -14.47
CA HIS A 416 8.42 16.66 -14.95
C HIS A 416 9.51 16.70 -16.02
N VAL A 417 10.60 15.95 -15.82
CA VAL A 417 11.70 15.82 -16.79
C VAL A 417 11.49 14.56 -17.64
N TRP A 418 11.55 14.74 -18.95
CA TRP A 418 11.36 13.66 -19.91
C TRP A 418 12.66 12.92 -20.18
N HIS A 419 12.73 11.67 -19.71
CA HIS A 419 13.86 10.76 -19.97
C HIS A 419 13.49 9.77 -21.05
N LEU A 420 14.30 9.68 -22.11
CA LEU A 420 14.16 8.63 -23.13
C LEU A 420 14.39 7.24 -22.52
N LYS A 421 13.70 6.23 -23.05
CA LYS A 421 13.80 4.84 -22.57
C LYS A 421 15.18 4.24 -22.76
#